data_AF-A0A938MAS4-F1
#
_entry.id   AF-A0A938MAS4-F1
#
_cell.length_a   1.000
_cell.length_b   1.000
_cell.length_c   1.000
_cell.angle_alpha   90.00
_cell.angle_beta   90.00
_cell.angle_gamma   90.00
#
_symmetry.space_group_name_H-M   'P 1'
#
loop_
_entity.id
_entity.type
_entity.pdbx_description
1 polymer ?
#
loop_
_entity_poly.entity_id
_entity_poly.type
_entity_poly.pdbx_seq_one_letter_code
_entity_poly.pdbx_strand_id
1 'polypeptide(L)'
;MDWLWMLPALFLLLFFVSGYVVARSQIGHRAAIRRLPILFVLVAAALGTAAVLRRLPIGWRDHAWSAFFVIFCVWLLIHMSVCLNRVAGAGGVLVDIGRPPCGLAMATIGAGCALLAALGTLVEAVTRSDAVQLHNIARGIFWLSMGVYILFLWASKRSIRERGMIVYGQLMKWEKIQGFEWDAEDPCMLVLNVKRRLPWWRSGYVRVPADKRDAVNEVLQRKLSAGSPPVGAGSPGLPSRCAFKE
;
A
#
# COMPACT_ATOMS: atom_id res chain seq x y z
N MET A 1 -35.43 -11.01 -6.44
CA MET A 1 -34.03 -11.55 -6.49
C MET A 1 -33.08 -10.42 -6.12
N ASP A 2 -33.25 -9.85 -4.93
CA ASP A 2 -32.71 -8.52 -4.62
C ASP A 2 -31.44 -8.56 -3.76
N TRP A 3 -31.14 -9.73 -3.17
CA TRP A 3 -29.94 -9.96 -2.36
C TRP A 3 -28.66 -9.98 -3.19
N LEU A 4 -28.72 -10.25 -4.50
CA LEU A 4 -27.55 -10.25 -5.38
C LEU A 4 -26.88 -8.86 -5.45
N TRP A 5 -27.66 -7.78 -5.23
CA TRP A 5 -27.15 -6.41 -5.16
C TRP A 5 -26.48 -6.07 -3.82
N MET A 6 -26.72 -6.85 -2.77
CA MET A 6 -26.06 -6.67 -1.47
C MET A 6 -24.63 -7.22 -1.46
N LEU A 7 -24.29 -8.17 -2.35
CA LEU A 7 -22.97 -8.79 -2.39
C LEU A 7 -21.81 -7.80 -2.64
N PRO A 8 -21.89 -6.85 -3.59
CA PRO A 8 -20.84 -5.85 -3.77
C PRO A 8 -20.71 -4.92 -2.56
N ALA A 9 -21.82 -4.55 -1.93
CA ALA A 9 -21.81 -3.70 -0.74
C ALA A 9 -21.17 -4.42 0.45
N LEU A 10 -21.51 -5.70 0.66
CA LEU A 10 -20.90 -6.55 1.68
C LEU A 10 -19.41 -6.76 1.40
N PHE A 11 -19.03 -7.00 0.16
CA PHE A 11 -17.62 -7.13 -0.23
C PHE A 11 -16.83 -5.84 0.03
N LEU A 12 -17.38 -4.67 -0.33
CA LEU A 12 -16.77 -3.39 -0.02
C LEU A 12 -16.65 -3.17 1.49
N LEU A 13 -17.68 -3.52 2.27
CA LEU A 13 -17.64 -3.45 3.73
C LEU A 13 -16.52 -4.33 4.29
N LEU A 14 -16.42 -5.58 3.85
CA LEU A 14 -15.35 -6.50 4.26
C LEU A 14 -13.98 -5.98 3.85
N PHE A 15 -13.85 -5.38 2.66
CA PHE A 15 -12.62 -4.76 2.19
C PHE A 15 -12.24 -3.54 3.06
N PHE A 16 -13.22 -2.72 3.46
CA PHE A 16 -13.01 -1.60 4.39
C PHE A 16 -12.57 -2.08 5.77
N VAL A 17 -13.29 -3.05 6.33
CA VAL A 17 -13.01 -3.58 7.67
C VAL A 17 -11.64 -4.24 7.69
N SER A 18 -11.31 -5.07 6.69
CA SER A 18 -10.00 -5.70 6.58
C SER A 18 -8.89 -4.67 6.35
N GLY A 19 -9.09 -3.71 5.44
CA GLY A 19 -8.16 -2.61 5.19
C GLY A 19 -7.91 -1.76 6.44
N TYR A 20 -8.95 -1.50 7.23
CA TYR A 20 -8.85 -0.79 8.51
C TYR A 20 -8.13 -1.63 9.57
N VAL A 21 -8.43 -2.92 9.70
CA VAL A 21 -7.74 -3.82 10.65
C VAL A 21 -6.25 -3.91 10.33
N VAL A 22 -5.91 -4.05 9.04
CA VAL A 22 -4.52 -4.06 8.56
C VAL A 22 -3.84 -2.71 8.79
N ALA A 23 -4.52 -1.60 8.51
CA ALA A 23 -3.97 -0.27 8.81
C ALA A 23 -3.75 -0.11 10.32
N ARG A 24 -4.74 -0.45 11.14
CA ARG A 24 -4.66 -0.35 12.61
C ARG A 24 -3.48 -1.13 13.18
N SER A 25 -3.23 -2.35 12.69
CA SER A 25 -2.12 -3.17 13.18
C SER A 25 -0.75 -2.65 12.73
N GLN A 26 -0.68 -1.93 11.60
CA GLN A 26 0.57 -1.41 11.05
C GLN A 26 0.96 -0.03 11.53
N ILE A 27 0.01 0.88 11.69
CA ILE A 27 0.27 2.31 11.94
C ILE A 27 -0.39 2.81 13.22
N GLY A 28 -1.07 1.95 13.96
CA GLY A 28 -1.83 2.31 15.16
C GLY A 28 -3.23 2.86 14.84
N HIS A 29 -4.07 2.90 15.88
CA HIS A 29 -5.49 3.25 15.75
C HIS A 29 -5.72 4.68 15.26
N ARG A 30 -5.02 5.66 15.86
CA ARG A 30 -5.16 7.07 15.50
C ARG A 30 -4.77 7.36 14.05
N ALA A 31 -3.68 6.77 13.58
CA ALA A 31 -3.22 6.95 12.20
C ALA A 31 -4.14 6.21 11.19
N ALA A 32 -4.67 5.04 11.57
CA ALA A 32 -5.64 4.32 10.74
C ALA A 32 -6.94 5.13 10.55
N ILE A 33 -7.49 5.73 11.62
CA ILE A 33 -8.68 6.59 11.54
C ILE A 33 -8.45 7.77 10.60
N ARG A 34 -7.29 8.42 10.66
CA ARG A 34 -6.96 9.55 9.78
C ARG A 34 -6.94 9.18 8.29
N ARG A 35 -6.78 7.90 7.95
CA ARG A 35 -6.84 7.40 6.56
C ARG A 35 -8.23 7.00 6.10
N LEU A 36 -9.21 6.83 7.01
CA LEU A 36 -10.58 6.46 6.66
C LEU A 36 -11.23 7.42 5.65
N PRO A 37 -11.10 8.75 5.75
CA PRO A 37 -11.69 9.65 4.76
C PRO A 37 -11.13 9.44 3.35
N ILE A 38 -9.83 9.15 3.21
CA ILE A 38 -9.22 8.89 1.90
C ILE A 38 -9.79 7.59 1.32
N LEU A 39 -9.87 6.53 2.14
CA LEU A 39 -10.45 5.26 1.73
C LEU A 39 -11.93 5.42 1.33
N PHE A 40 -12.69 6.21 2.09
CA PHE A 40 -14.07 6.59 1.77
C PHE A 40 -14.17 7.30 0.41
N VAL A 41 -13.34 8.32 0.16
CA VAL A 41 -13.29 9.03 -1.12
C VAL A 41 -12.96 8.08 -2.27
N LEU A 42 -11.99 7.17 -2.09
CA LEU A 42 -11.61 6.19 -3.12
C LEU A 42 -12.76 5.23 -3.44
N VAL A 43 -13.50 4.76 -2.43
CA VAL A 43 -14.65 3.88 -2.68
C VAL A 43 -15.82 4.65 -3.27
N ALA A 44 -16.10 5.87 -2.82
CA ALA A 44 -17.10 6.73 -3.43
C ALA A 44 -16.79 6.98 -4.91
N ALA A 45 -15.52 7.22 -5.26
CA ALA A 45 -15.08 7.37 -6.64
C ALA A 45 -15.24 6.07 -7.45
N ALA A 46 -14.91 4.91 -6.87
CA ALA A 46 -15.11 3.61 -7.52
C ALA A 46 -16.60 3.30 -7.76
N LEU A 47 -17.45 3.58 -6.77
CA LEU A 47 -18.91 3.43 -6.87
C LEU A 47 -19.51 4.40 -7.90
N GLY A 48 -19.08 5.67 -7.89
CA GLY A 48 -19.50 6.66 -8.86
C GLY A 48 -19.11 6.28 -10.28
N THR A 49 -17.88 5.80 -10.48
CA THR A 49 -17.41 5.27 -11.77
C THR A 49 -18.28 4.10 -12.23
N ALA A 50 -18.53 3.13 -11.34
CA ALA A 50 -19.39 1.99 -11.65
C ALA A 50 -20.84 2.41 -11.99
N ALA A 51 -21.39 3.41 -11.28
CA ALA A 51 -22.72 3.94 -11.53
C ALA A 51 -22.82 4.64 -12.90
N VAL A 52 -21.81 5.44 -13.28
CA VAL A 52 -21.73 6.07 -14.59
C VAL A 52 -21.63 5.02 -15.70
N LEU A 53 -20.74 4.03 -15.55
CA LEU A 53 -20.56 2.97 -16.55
C LEU A 53 -21.82 2.12 -16.75
N ARG A 54 -22.62 1.94 -15.69
CA ARG A 54 -23.92 1.24 -15.79
C ARG A 54 -24.96 2.01 -16.61
N ARG A 55 -24.87 3.34 -16.69
CA ARG A 55 -25.79 4.17 -17.48
C ARG A 55 -25.48 4.13 -18.99
N LEU A 56 -24.33 3.61 -19.39
CA LEU A 56 -23.97 3.49 -20.80
C LEU A 56 -24.82 2.42 -21.53
N PRO A 57 -25.10 2.62 -22.83
CA PRO A 57 -25.71 1.61 -23.70
C PRO A 57 -24.90 0.32 -23.69
N ILE A 58 -25.57 -0.82 -23.89
CA ILE A 58 -24.98 -2.15 -23.66
C ILE A 58 -23.69 -2.37 -24.46
N GLY A 59 -23.64 -1.94 -25.73
CA GLY A 59 -22.43 -2.06 -26.56
C GLY A 59 -21.25 -1.21 -26.08
N TRP A 60 -21.52 -0.03 -25.51
CA TRP A 60 -20.46 0.86 -25.00
C TRP A 60 -19.95 0.43 -23.61
N ARG A 61 -20.79 -0.24 -22.84
CA ARG A 61 -20.48 -0.64 -21.47
C ARG A 61 -19.28 -1.59 -21.42
N ASP A 62 -19.25 -2.60 -22.27
CA ASP A 62 -18.18 -3.61 -22.26
C ASP A 62 -16.85 -3.02 -22.71
N HIS A 63 -16.88 -2.15 -23.73
CA HIS A 63 -15.70 -1.41 -24.17
C HIS A 63 -15.18 -0.46 -23.09
N ALA A 64 -16.06 0.26 -22.40
CA ALA A 64 -15.67 1.18 -21.34
C ALA A 64 -15.05 0.45 -20.14
N TRP A 65 -15.61 -0.69 -19.72
CA TRP A 65 -14.99 -1.52 -18.67
C TRP A 65 -13.64 -2.10 -19.11
N SER A 66 -13.55 -2.58 -20.35
CA SER A 66 -12.30 -3.11 -20.90
C SER A 66 -11.21 -2.04 -20.93
N ALA A 67 -11.55 -0.83 -21.41
CA ALA A 67 -10.64 0.31 -21.44
C ALA A 67 -10.20 0.69 -20.02
N PHE A 68 -11.12 0.75 -19.06
CA PHE A 68 -10.78 1.00 -17.65
C PHE A 68 -9.77 -0.01 -17.11
N PHE A 69 -10.01 -1.31 -17.32
CA PHE A 69 -9.08 -2.36 -16.88
C PHE A 69 -7.71 -2.23 -17.53
N VAL A 70 -7.66 -2.06 -18.85
CA VAL A 70 -6.40 -1.93 -19.59
C VAL A 70 -5.61 -0.70 -19.13
N ILE A 71 -6.26 0.46 -19.01
CA ILE A 71 -5.62 1.70 -18.53
C ILE A 71 -5.04 1.49 -17.13
N PHE A 72 -5.80 0.83 -16.24
CA PHE A 72 -5.33 0.57 -14.88
C PHE A 72 -4.15 -0.41 -14.84
N CYS A 73 -4.18 -1.47 -15.65
CA CYS A 73 -3.06 -2.40 -15.80
C CYS A 73 -1.80 -1.69 -16.28
N VAL A 74 -1.90 -0.88 -17.32
CA VAL A 74 -0.77 -0.09 -17.85
C VAL A 74 -0.24 0.86 -16.78
N TRP A 75 -1.13 1.53 -16.05
CA TRP A 75 -0.75 2.39 -14.94
C TRP A 75 -0.01 1.62 -13.82
N LEU A 76 -0.49 0.43 -13.44
CA LEU A 76 0.16 -0.42 -12.44
C LEU A 76 1.56 -0.85 -12.90
N LEU A 77 1.70 -1.28 -14.15
CA LEU A 77 2.99 -1.68 -14.72
C LEU A 77 3.98 -0.51 -14.70
N ILE A 78 3.57 0.67 -15.19
CA ILE A 78 4.39 1.88 -15.14
C ILE A 78 4.77 2.20 -13.68
N HIS A 79 3.82 2.13 -12.75
CA HIS A 79 4.06 2.39 -11.35
C HIS A 79 5.09 1.42 -10.75
N MET A 80 4.95 0.13 -11.02
CA MET A 80 5.89 -0.90 -10.58
C MET A 80 7.28 -0.68 -11.17
N SER A 81 7.40 -0.43 -12.47
CA SER A 81 8.68 -0.13 -13.12
C SER A 81 9.35 1.10 -12.52
N VAL A 82 8.59 2.17 -12.26
CA VAL A 82 9.10 3.37 -11.59
C VAL A 82 9.57 3.06 -10.16
N CYS A 83 8.82 2.26 -9.41
CA CYS A 83 9.20 1.85 -8.06
C CYS A 83 10.46 1.00 -8.05
N LEU A 84 10.56 0.01 -8.94
CA LEU A 84 11.74 -0.83 -9.13
C LEU A 84 12.97 -0.01 -9.47
N ASN A 85 12.87 0.91 -10.43
CA ASN A 85 13.98 1.79 -10.82
C ASN A 85 14.41 2.71 -9.67
N ARG A 86 13.46 3.21 -8.87
CA ARG A 86 13.77 4.02 -7.68
C ARG A 86 14.46 3.21 -6.60
N VAL A 87 14.05 1.97 -6.39
CA VAL A 87 14.66 1.05 -5.41
C VAL A 87 16.07 0.65 -5.86
N ALA A 88 16.26 0.35 -7.15
CA ALA A 88 17.57 0.04 -7.72
C ALA A 88 18.54 1.22 -7.56
N GLY A 89 18.04 2.45 -7.75
CA GLY A 89 18.80 3.68 -7.56
C GLY A 89 18.90 4.19 -6.12
N ALA A 90 18.56 3.40 -5.09
CA ALA A 90 18.53 3.85 -3.69
C ALA A 90 19.89 3.81 -2.97
N GLY A 91 20.91 3.20 -3.59
CA GLY A 91 22.26 3.05 -3.01
C GLY A 91 22.38 1.86 -2.05
N GLY A 92 23.50 1.81 -1.34
CA GLY A 92 23.83 0.78 -0.35
C GLY A 92 22.82 0.71 0.81
N VAL A 93 22.64 -0.48 1.37
CA VAL A 93 21.80 -0.70 2.56
C VAL A 93 22.59 -0.31 3.80
N LEU A 94 22.07 0.65 4.57
CA LEU A 94 22.64 1.07 5.85
C LEU A 94 22.04 0.27 7.01
N VAL A 95 20.72 0.08 7.00
CA VAL A 95 20.00 -0.72 8.00
C VAL A 95 18.87 -1.50 7.31
N ASP A 96 18.88 -2.82 7.40
CA ASP A 96 17.75 -3.66 6.96
C ASP A 96 16.71 -3.74 8.08
N ILE A 97 15.53 -3.13 7.92
CA ILE A 97 14.45 -3.15 8.92
C ILE A 97 13.64 -4.46 8.80
N GLY A 98 13.75 -5.16 7.67
CA GLY A 98 13.04 -6.40 7.40
C GLY A 98 11.66 -6.19 6.73
N ARG A 99 10.85 -7.25 6.72
CA ARG A 99 9.52 -7.24 6.08
C ARG A 99 8.47 -6.53 6.94
N PRO A 100 7.38 -6.02 6.35
CA PRO A 100 6.25 -5.51 7.12
C PRO A 100 5.61 -6.66 7.95
N PRO A 101 5.12 -6.37 9.17
CA PRO A 101 4.57 -7.41 10.07
C PRO A 101 3.34 -8.12 9.48
N CYS A 102 2.53 -7.41 8.70
CA CYS A 102 1.38 -8.00 8.00
C CYS A 102 1.79 -8.67 6.68
N GLY A 103 3.06 -9.07 6.54
CA GLY A 103 3.55 -9.63 5.30
C GLY A 103 2.73 -10.85 4.87
N LEU A 104 2.49 -11.80 5.77
CA LEU A 104 1.72 -12.99 5.46
C LEU A 104 0.30 -12.65 4.97
N ALA A 105 -0.40 -11.74 5.63
CA ALA A 105 -1.73 -11.31 5.21
C ALA A 105 -1.73 -10.70 3.80
N MET A 106 -0.74 -9.84 3.49
CA MET A 106 -0.61 -9.26 2.14
C MET A 106 -0.30 -10.35 1.10
N ALA A 107 0.57 -11.30 1.42
CA ALA A 107 0.89 -12.43 0.54
C ALA A 107 -0.35 -13.29 0.26
N THR A 108 -1.12 -13.64 1.29
CA THR A 108 -2.35 -14.43 1.17
C THR A 108 -3.40 -13.70 0.35
N ILE A 109 -3.60 -12.39 0.57
CA ILE A 109 -4.53 -11.58 -0.22
C ILE A 109 -4.08 -11.52 -1.68
N GLY A 110 -2.80 -11.24 -1.94
CA GLY A 110 -2.26 -11.16 -3.30
C GLY A 110 -2.38 -12.48 -4.06
N ALA A 111 -2.00 -13.59 -3.41
CA ALA A 111 -2.12 -14.93 -3.98
C ALA A 111 -3.59 -15.33 -4.20
N GLY A 112 -4.47 -15.03 -3.25
CA GLY A 112 -5.91 -15.28 -3.36
C GLY A 112 -6.53 -14.52 -4.53
N CYS A 113 -6.20 -13.23 -4.69
CA CYS A 113 -6.65 -12.43 -5.83
C CYS A 113 -6.17 -13.01 -7.16
N ALA A 114 -4.89 -13.39 -7.26
CA ALA A 114 -4.33 -13.99 -8.48
C ALA A 114 -4.98 -15.35 -8.81
N LEU A 115 -5.19 -16.19 -7.80
CA LEU A 115 -5.82 -17.50 -7.96
C LEU A 115 -7.28 -17.37 -8.41
N LEU A 116 -8.06 -16.51 -7.75
CA LEU A 116 -9.47 -16.26 -8.12
C LEU A 116 -9.57 -15.69 -9.54
N ALA A 117 -8.64 -14.83 -9.95
CA ALA A 117 -8.57 -14.31 -11.32
C ALA A 117 -8.34 -15.43 -12.34
N ALA A 118 -7.36 -16.31 -12.07
CA ALA A 118 -7.02 -17.43 -12.94
C ALA A 118 -8.18 -18.44 -13.04
N LEU A 119 -8.78 -18.80 -11.91
CA LEU A 119 -9.95 -19.70 -11.88
C LEU A 119 -11.15 -19.09 -12.59
N GLY A 120 -11.45 -17.80 -12.37
CA GLY A 120 -12.54 -17.12 -13.07
C GLY A 120 -12.34 -17.11 -14.58
N THR A 121 -11.12 -16.86 -15.04
CA THR A 121 -10.77 -16.88 -16.47
C THR A 121 -10.89 -18.30 -17.05
N LEU A 122 -10.47 -19.32 -16.30
CA LEU A 122 -10.57 -20.72 -16.72
C LEU A 122 -12.03 -21.19 -16.81
N VAL A 123 -12.85 -20.89 -15.81
CA VAL A 123 -14.28 -21.24 -15.80
C VAL A 123 -14.99 -20.61 -16.99
N GLU A 124 -14.70 -19.34 -17.29
CA GLU A 124 -15.27 -18.68 -18.47
C GLU A 124 -14.81 -19.32 -19.79
N ALA A 125 -13.54 -19.69 -19.90
CA ALA A 125 -13.01 -20.36 -21.08
C ALA A 125 -13.63 -21.74 -21.33
N VAL A 126 -14.01 -22.47 -20.26
CA VAL A 126 -14.63 -23.81 -20.36
C VAL A 126 -16.13 -23.72 -20.58
N THR A 127 -16.82 -22.78 -19.93
CA THR A 127 -18.30 -22.71 -19.94
C THR A 127 -18.88 -21.97 -21.12
N ARG A 128 -18.12 -21.09 -21.77
CA ARG A 128 -18.59 -20.30 -22.91
C ARG A 128 -17.73 -20.60 -24.14
N SER A 129 -18.25 -21.46 -25.01
CA SER A 129 -17.70 -21.77 -26.34
C SER A 129 -17.62 -20.53 -27.23
N ASP A 130 -18.60 -19.62 -27.09
CA ASP A 130 -18.82 -18.58 -28.08
C ASP A 130 -18.12 -17.29 -27.66
N ALA A 131 -16.98 -17.05 -28.32
CA ALA A 131 -16.13 -15.87 -28.30
C ALA A 131 -15.60 -15.47 -26.91
N VAL A 132 -14.29 -15.64 -26.74
CA VAL A 132 -13.52 -14.98 -25.70
C VAL A 132 -13.72 -13.46 -25.84
N GLN A 133 -14.64 -12.90 -25.07
CA GLN A 133 -14.92 -11.47 -25.11
C GLN A 133 -13.71 -10.72 -24.54
N LEU A 134 -13.28 -9.67 -25.24
CA LEU A 134 -12.16 -8.81 -24.83
C LEU A 134 -12.28 -8.36 -23.37
N HIS A 135 -13.51 -8.11 -22.91
CA HIS A 135 -13.82 -7.76 -21.53
C HIS A 135 -13.34 -8.79 -20.50
N ASN A 136 -13.56 -10.08 -20.76
CA ASN A 136 -13.19 -11.15 -19.83
C ASN A 136 -11.66 -11.28 -19.73
N ILE A 137 -10.96 -11.19 -20.86
CA ILE A 137 -9.49 -11.17 -20.88
C ILE A 137 -8.98 -9.96 -20.08
N ALA A 138 -9.48 -8.75 -20.39
CA ALA A 138 -9.04 -7.52 -19.73
C ALA A 138 -9.26 -7.58 -18.21
N ARG A 139 -10.40 -8.12 -17.77
CA ARG A 139 -10.73 -8.32 -16.36
C ARG A 139 -9.78 -9.33 -15.70
N GLY A 140 -9.49 -10.46 -16.36
CA GLY A 140 -8.53 -11.46 -15.87
C GLY A 140 -7.13 -10.89 -15.69
N ILE A 141 -6.63 -10.18 -16.71
CA ILE A 141 -5.32 -9.49 -16.66
C ILE A 141 -5.30 -8.45 -15.52
N PHE A 142 -6.38 -7.69 -15.34
CA PHE A 142 -6.48 -6.72 -14.26
C PHE A 142 -6.33 -7.36 -12.89
N TRP A 143 -7.11 -8.38 -12.57
CA TRP A 143 -7.02 -9.03 -11.26
C TRP A 143 -5.69 -9.73 -11.04
N LEU A 144 -5.13 -10.35 -12.08
CA LEU A 144 -3.79 -10.94 -12.02
C LEU A 144 -2.73 -9.87 -11.73
N SER A 145 -2.75 -8.74 -12.46
CA SER A 145 -1.82 -7.62 -12.25
C SER A 145 -1.93 -7.02 -10.85
N MET A 146 -3.15 -6.95 -10.30
CA MET A 146 -3.39 -6.50 -8.93
C MET A 146 -2.78 -7.49 -7.92
N GLY A 147 -2.97 -8.79 -8.12
CA GLY A 147 -2.36 -9.83 -7.28
C GLY A 147 -0.83 -9.74 -7.30
N VAL A 148 -0.23 -9.63 -8.48
CA VAL A 148 1.22 -9.44 -8.67
C VAL A 148 1.70 -8.17 -7.97
N TYR A 149 0.97 -7.06 -8.09
CA TYR A 149 1.30 -5.81 -7.42
C TYR A 149 1.29 -5.94 -5.89
N ILE A 150 0.29 -6.61 -5.32
CA ILE A 150 0.22 -6.87 -3.87
C ILE A 150 1.39 -7.75 -3.42
N LEU A 151 1.72 -8.78 -4.19
CA LEU A 151 2.89 -9.64 -3.92
C LEU A 151 4.21 -8.86 -4.01
N PHE A 152 4.32 -7.93 -4.95
CA PHE A 152 5.46 -7.02 -5.05
C PHE A 152 5.59 -6.13 -3.80
N LEU A 153 4.49 -5.55 -3.31
CA LEU A 153 4.49 -4.76 -2.08
C LEU A 153 4.86 -5.61 -0.86
N TRP A 154 4.41 -6.86 -0.81
CA TRP A 154 4.77 -7.82 0.23
C TRP A 154 6.27 -8.17 0.21
N ALA A 155 6.81 -8.48 -0.97
CA ALA A 155 8.20 -8.87 -1.15
C ALA A 155 9.18 -7.70 -0.86
N SER A 156 8.70 -6.47 -0.97
CA SER A 156 9.47 -5.26 -0.72
C SER A 156 9.90 -5.14 0.74
N LYS A 157 11.19 -5.40 1.01
CA LYS A 157 11.80 -5.19 2.32
C LYS A 157 11.86 -3.70 2.67
N ARG A 158 11.63 -3.39 3.95
CA ARG A 158 11.85 -2.05 4.51
C ARG A 158 13.32 -1.92 4.85
N SER A 159 13.97 -0.87 4.35
CA SER A 159 15.40 -0.66 4.60
C SER A 159 15.74 0.81 4.55
N ILE A 160 16.71 1.22 5.37
CA ILE A 160 17.37 2.51 5.27
C ILE A 160 18.56 2.37 4.35
N ARG A 161 18.66 3.27 3.36
CA ARG A 161 19.69 3.26 2.33
C ARG A 161 20.34 4.63 2.20
N GLU A 162 21.43 4.70 1.46
CA GLU A 162 22.22 5.92 1.30
C GLU A 162 21.42 7.12 0.82
N ARG A 163 20.47 6.93 -0.12
CA ARG A 163 19.67 8.00 -0.73
C ARG A 163 18.29 8.21 -0.10
N GLY A 164 17.89 7.36 0.84
CA GLY A 164 16.60 7.47 1.51
C GLY A 164 16.20 6.18 2.20
N MET A 165 14.93 6.07 2.56
CA MET A 165 14.38 4.89 3.18
C MET A 165 13.32 4.25 2.28
N ILE A 166 13.38 2.94 2.11
CA ILE A 166 12.40 2.16 1.36
C ILE A 166 11.27 1.75 2.28
N VAL A 167 10.04 2.12 1.94
CA VAL A 167 8.82 1.74 2.65
C VAL A 167 7.75 1.35 1.63
N TYR A 168 7.17 0.16 1.77
CA TYR A 168 6.17 -0.38 0.83
C TYR A 168 6.59 -0.29 -0.64
N GLY A 169 7.84 -0.65 -0.95
CA GLY A 169 8.38 -0.62 -2.32
C GLY A 169 8.69 0.77 -2.87
N GLN A 170 8.48 1.84 -2.08
CA GLN A 170 8.74 3.21 -2.50
C GLN A 170 9.96 3.79 -1.77
N LEU A 171 10.82 4.49 -2.52
CA LEU A 171 11.93 5.25 -1.97
C LEU A 171 11.45 6.62 -1.45
N MET A 172 11.51 6.78 -0.13
CA MET A 172 11.38 8.07 0.55
C MET A 172 12.75 8.73 0.65
N LYS A 173 13.06 9.63 -0.29
CA LYS A 173 14.32 10.37 -0.32
C LYS A 173 14.53 11.21 0.95
N TRP A 174 15.78 11.35 1.38
CA TRP A 174 16.15 12.16 2.56
C TRP A 174 15.63 13.60 2.49
N GLU A 175 15.73 14.26 1.34
CA GLU A 175 15.23 15.63 1.10
C GLU A 175 13.73 15.81 1.39
N LYS A 176 12.96 14.72 1.39
CA LYS A 176 11.53 14.74 1.70
C LYS A 176 11.27 14.53 3.19
N ILE A 177 12.23 14.06 3.98
CA ILE A 177 12.06 13.80 5.41
C ILE A 177 12.52 15.05 6.14
N GLN A 178 11.57 15.74 6.78
CA GLN A 178 11.81 16.97 7.56
C GLN A 178 12.24 16.67 8.99
N GLY A 179 11.87 15.50 9.52
CA GLY A 179 12.19 15.10 10.88
C GLY A 179 11.59 13.74 11.19
N PHE A 180 11.87 13.25 12.38
CA PHE A 180 11.33 11.99 12.88
C PHE A 180 11.10 12.08 14.39
N GLU A 181 10.17 11.26 14.86
CA GLU A 181 9.90 11.05 16.27
C GLU A 181 9.52 9.58 16.48
N TRP A 182 9.79 9.08 17.68
CA TRP A 182 9.29 7.77 18.10
C TRP A 182 7.91 7.96 18.70
N ASP A 183 6.96 7.09 18.34
CA ASP A 183 5.63 7.12 18.95
C ASP A 183 5.74 6.85 20.46
N ALA A 184 5.06 7.65 21.27
CA ALA A 184 5.06 7.52 22.72
C ALA A 184 4.26 6.29 23.20
N GLU A 185 3.25 5.87 22.42
CA GLU A 185 2.38 4.73 22.73
C GLU A 185 2.97 3.40 22.22
N ASP A 186 3.72 3.42 21.12
CA ASP A 186 4.42 2.25 20.56
C ASP A 186 5.90 2.58 20.32
N PRO A 187 6.82 2.20 21.23
CA PRO A 187 8.25 2.54 21.11
C PRO A 187 8.94 1.91 19.89
N CYS A 188 8.28 0.96 19.23
CA CYS A 188 8.76 0.33 18.00
C CYS A 188 8.18 1.03 16.74
N MET A 189 7.40 2.10 16.89
CA MET A 189 6.84 2.86 15.77
C MET A 189 7.63 4.14 15.53
N LEU A 190 8.25 4.25 14.36
CA LEU A 190 8.89 5.47 13.89
C LEU A 190 7.89 6.31 13.09
N VAL A 191 7.67 7.54 13.53
CA VAL A 191 6.85 8.53 12.83
C VAL A 191 7.79 9.48 12.08
N LEU A 192 7.60 9.58 10.77
CA LEU A 192 8.39 10.42 9.89
C LEU A 192 7.58 11.62 9.44
N ASN A 193 8.12 12.80 9.67
CA ASN A 193 7.55 14.05 9.20
C ASN A 193 8.07 14.30 7.78
N VAL A 194 7.17 14.25 6.80
CA VAL A 194 7.54 14.32 5.37
C VAL A 194 7.05 15.65 4.78
N LYS A 195 7.89 16.29 3.96
CA LYS A 195 7.57 17.51 3.21
C LYS A 195 6.33 17.26 2.36
N ARG A 196 5.27 18.00 2.68
CA ARG A 196 3.93 17.77 2.13
C ARG A 196 3.84 18.19 0.67
N ARG A 197 3.08 17.41 -0.10
CA ARG A 197 2.44 17.89 -1.35
C ARG A 197 0.96 18.23 -1.13
N LEU A 198 0.31 17.58 -0.18
CA LEU A 198 -1.11 17.72 0.13
C LEU A 198 -1.33 17.80 1.65
N PRO A 199 -2.28 18.61 2.15
CA PRO A 199 -2.43 18.92 3.57
C PRO A 199 -2.83 17.73 4.46
N TRP A 200 -3.43 16.69 3.88
CA TRP A 200 -3.83 15.46 4.58
C TRP A 200 -2.75 14.37 4.65
N TRP A 201 -1.64 14.52 3.91
CA TRP A 201 -0.60 13.49 3.83
C TRP A 201 0.60 13.88 4.71
N ARG A 202 0.42 13.77 6.04
CA ARG A 202 1.32 14.41 7.00
C ARG A 202 2.51 13.56 7.45
N SER A 203 2.36 12.25 7.57
CA SER A 203 3.38 11.42 8.22
C SER A 203 3.50 10.03 7.59
N GLY A 204 4.75 9.58 7.47
CA GLY A 204 5.08 8.18 7.23
C GLY A 204 5.17 7.44 8.56
N TYR A 205 4.68 6.21 8.62
CA TYR A 205 4.80 5.36 9.81
C TYR A 205 5.59 4.12 9.43
N VAL A 206 6.62 3.80 10.22
CA VAL A 206 7.48 2.65 9.98
C VAL A 206 7.69 1.91 11.29
N ARG A 207 7.17 0.70 11.39
CA ARG A 207 7.46 -0.16 12.53
C ARG A 207 8.89 -0.70 12.45
N VAL A 208 9.74 -0.36 13.40
CA VAL A 208 11.15 -0.77 13.48
C VAL A 208 11.30 -1.84 14.58
N PRO A 209 11.99 -2.96 14.30
CA PRO A 209 12.34 -3.93 15.34
C PRO A 209 13.15 -3.31 16.48
N ALA A 210 12.92 -3.75 17.71
CA ALA A 210 13.52 -3.17 18.91
C ALA A 210 15.05 -3.21 18.88
N ASP A 211 15.62 -4.32 18.40
CA ASP A 211 17.05 -4.58 18.21
C ASP A 211 17.70 -3.62 17.21
N LYS A 212 16.92 -2.99 16.33
CA LYS A 212 17.40 -2.08 15.29
C LYS A 212 17.15 -0.62 15.60
N ARG A 213 16.49 -0.32 16.71
CA ARG A 213 16.07 1.04 17.07
C ARG A 213 17.24 2.01 17.13
N ASP A 214 18.32 1.63 17.81
CA ASP A 214 19.48 2.50 18.02
C ASP A 214 20.23 2.75 16.72
N ALA A 215 20.44 1.71 15.91
CA ALA A 215 21.06 1.84 14.59
C ALA A 215 20.22 2.72 13.64
N VAL A 216 18.89 2.57 13.65
CA VAL A 216 17.99 3.45 12.89
C VAL A 216 18.10 4.89 13.37
N ASN A 217 18.12 5.11 14.70
CA ASN A 217 18.21 6.43 15.29
C ASN A 217 19.51 7.14 14.93
N GLU A 218 20.65 6.45 15.03
CA GLU A 218 21.96 6.98 14.65
C GLU A 218 21.99 7.42 13.18
N VAL A 219 21.51 6.57 12.27
CA VAL A 219 21.48 6.89 10.83
C VAL A 219 20.56 8.07 10.53
N LEU A 220 19.39 8.15 11.17
CA LEU A 220 18.46 9.26 10.98
C LEU A 220 19.04 10.57 11.50
N GLN A 221 19.63 10.58 12.70
CA GLN A 221 20.30 11.76 13.25
C GLN A 221 21.43 12.22 12.32
N ARG A 222 22.28 11.31 11.86
CA ARG A 222 23.38 11.66 10.96
C ARG A 222 22.89 12.23 9.62
N LYS A 223 21.87 11.62 9.01
CA LYS A 223 21.37 12.02 7.69
C LYS A 223 20.56 13.31 7.72
N LEU A 224 19.85 13.60 8.81
CA LEU A 224 19.01 14.79 8.92
C LEU A 224 19.77 16.01 9.49
N SER A 225 20.72 15.81 10.40
CA SER A 225 21.57 16.90 10.91
C SER A 225 22.51 17.48 9.85
N ALA A 226 22.92 16.67 8.86
CA ALA A 226 23.77 17.13 7.77
C ALA A 226 23.07 18.07 6.78
N GLY A 227 21.73 18.19 6.84
CA GLY A 227 20.94 18.90 5.83
C GLY A 227 19.95 19.94 6.36
N SER A 228 19.86 20.19 7.66
CA SER A 228 18.91 21.18 8.23
C SER A 228 19.39 21.73 9.59
N PRO A 229 19.18 23.03 9.88
CA PRO A 229 19.48 23.60 11.19
C PRO A 229 18.62 22.95 12.29
N PRO A 230 19.16 22.78 13.51
CA PRO A 230 18.53 21.99 14.56
C PRO A 230 17.19 22.61 15.01
N VAL A 231 16.10 21.85 14.84
CA VAL A 231 14.80 22.19 15.44
C VAL A 231 14.67 21.40 16.75
N GLY A 232 14.87 22.11 17.87
CA GLY A 232 14.33 21.76 19.20
C GLY A 232 14.67 20.38 19.74
N ALA A 233 15.92 20.18 20.15
CA ALA A 233 16.31 19.03 20.95
C ALA A 233 15.74 19.16 22.38
N GLY A 234 14.68 18.39 22.66
CA GLY A 234 14.14 18.26 24.00
C GLY A 234 13.20 17.06 24.07
N SER A 235 13.76 15.86 24.29
CA SER A 235 12.94 14.76 24.80
C SER A 235 13.76 13.84 25.74
N PRO A 236 13.32 13.65 26.99
CA PRO A 236 14.01 12.86 28.01
C PRO A 236 13.89 11.34 27.76
N GLY A 237 14.88 10.59 28.22
CA GLY A 237 15.04 9.15 27.99
C GLY A 237 13.82 8.31 28.38
N LEU A 238 13.29 7.55 27.42
CA LEU A 238 12.18 6.60 27.61
C LEU A 238 12.72 5.16 27.74
N PRO A 239 12.15 4.35 28.64
CA PRO A 239 12.63 2.99 28.92
C PRO A 239 12.40 2.00 27.77
N SER A 240 13.38 1.13 27.56
CA SER A 240 13.45 0.10 26.51
C SER A 240 12.54 -1.12 26.80
N ARG A 241 11.22 -0.99 26.61
CA ARG A 241 10.29 -2.14 26.66
C ARG A 241 9.52 -2.29 25.34
N CYS A 242 10.18 -2.83 24.32
CA CYS A 242 9.49 -3.51 23.22
C CYS A 242 9.59 -5.03 23.46
N ALA A 243 8.67 -5.59 24.24
CA ALA A 243 8.53 -7.05 24.31
C ALA A 243 7.66 -7.50 23.12
N PHE A 244 8.23 -8.29 22.22
CA PHE A 244 7.50 -8.90 21.11
C PHE A 244 6.64 -10.04 21.69
N LYS A 245 5.32 -9.99 21.47
CA LYS A 245 4.49 -11.20 21.53
C LYS A 245 4.56 -11.83 20.14
N GLU A 246 5.23 -12.97 20.05
CA GLU A 246 5.19 -13.86 18.88
C GLU A 246 3.78 -14.40 18.63
#